data_AF-A0A193LBT4-F1
#
_entry.id   AF-A0A193LBT4-F1
#
_cell.length_a   1.000
_cell.length_b   1.000
_cell.length_c   1.000
_cell.angle_alpha   90.00
_cell.angle_beta   90.00
_cell.angle_gamma   90.00
#
_symmetry.space_group_name_H-M   'P 1'
#
loop_
_entity.id
_entity.type
_entity.pdbx_description
1 polymer ?
#
loop_
_entity_poly.entity_id
_entity_poly.type
_entity_poly.pdbx_seq_one_letter_code
_entity_poly.pdbx_strand_id
1 'polypeptide(L)'
;MICDIGARYFRYGPLAVGAPSAVDRKSLMHRSPHRYSYGICCAVLLPLVSGCNGEIYLRDGVTDGDTFYLAEQALTNDDPVLQSWVSYSLTLSACKLAIGGANPARASSFDCELTARGHLLDTWQEQGAFAADEYLDTLTNVRNDGWLAEYVANYFAREAWQIPADLNLNGFEQYRQAALPRHQPATRIVGSWNYARNVRQP
;
A
#
# COMPACT_ATOMS: atom_id res chain seq x y z
N MET A 1 -8.34 31.62 -5.06
CA MET A 1 -8.71 30.40 -4.32
C MET A 1 -7.78 29.32 -4.83
N ILE A 2 -6.80 28.95 -4.00
CA ILE A 2 -5.63 28.12 -4.34
C ILE A 2 -6.01 26.68 -4.02
N CYS A 3 -6.04 25.80 -5.02
CA CYS A 3 -5.93 24.36 -4.80
C CYS A 3 -4.45 24.01 -4.93
N ASP A 4 -3.77 23.94 -3.80
CA ASP A 4 -2.41 23.43 -3.67
C ASP A 4 -2.47 22.31 -2.63
N ILE A 5 -2.45 21.06 -3.11
CA ILE A 5 -2.11 19.90 -2.30
C ILE A 5 -1.12 19.11 -3.15
N GLY A 6 0.16 19.35 -2.87
CA GLY A 6 1.28 18.64 -3.48
C GLY A 6 1.24 17.16 -3.16
N ALA A 7 0.92 16.35 -4.15
CA ALA A 7 1.23 14.92 -4.14
C ALA A 7 2.75 14.76 -4.21
N ARG A 8 3.37 14.38 -3.08
CA ARG A 8 4.76 13.88 -3.08
C ARG A 8 4.76 12.49 -3.71
N TYR A 9 5.28 12.41 -4.92
CA TYR A 9 5.58 11.15 -5.59
C TYR A 9 6.77 10.47 -4.90
N PHE A 10 6.56 9.29 -4.31
CA PHE A 10 7.65 8.34 -4.06
C PHE A 10 7.97 7.64 -5.38
N ARG A 11 9.08 8.05 -6.01
CA ARG A 11 9.66 7.40 -7.18
C ARG A 11 10.56 6.28 -6.69
N TYR A 12 10.19 5.02 -6.90
CA TYR A 12 11.15 3.93 -6.89
C TYR A 12 12.00 4.05 -8.17
N GLY A 13 13.23 4.54 -8.02
CA GLY A 13 14.24 4.53 -9.08
C GLY A 13 15.06 3.23 -9.02
N PRO A 14 15.39 2.59 -10.16
CA PRO A 14 16.31 1.47 -10.16
C PRO A 14 17.75 1.93 -9.87
N LEU A 15 18.48 1.05 -9.19
CA LEU A 15 19.86 1.19 -8.76
C LEU A 15 20.80 1.57 -9.91
N ALA A 16 21.67 2.54 -9.61
CA ALA A 16 22.70 3.06 -10.49
C ALA A 16 23.81 2.03 -10.79
N VAL A 17 24.23 1.98 -12.05
CA VAL A 17 25.51 1.41 -12.47
C VAL A 17 26.27 2.45 -13.29
N GLY A 18 27.42 2.87 -12.78
CA GLY A 18 28.63 3.22 -13.56
C GLY A 18 28.63 4.48 -14.42
N ALA A 19 29.26 5.54 -13.92
CA ALA A 19 29.91 6.56 -14.76
C ALA A 19 31.17 5.99 -15.46
N PRO A 20 31.64 6.60 -16.56
CA PRO A 20 32.73 7.58 -16.37
C PRO A 20 32.71 8.83 -17.28
N SER A 21 33.57 9.75 -16.85
CA SER A 21 33.94 11.11 -17.26
C SER A 21 34.14 11.49 -18.74
N ALA A 22 33.72 12.75 -19.01
CA ALA A 22 34.42 13.90 -19.61
C ALA A 22 35.01 13.85 -21.04
N VAL A 23 34.62 14.85 -21.88
CA VAL A 23 35.42 15.73 -22.79
C VAL A 23 34.38 16.66 -23.49
N ASP A 24 34.28 17.95 -23.15
CA ASP A 24 34.92 19.16 -23.72
C ASP A 24 34.47 19.61 -25.14
N ARG A 25 34.29 20.94 -25.26
CA ARG A 25 34.29 21.85 -26.43
C ARG A 25 33.01 22.20 -27.23
N LYS A 26 32.59 23.45 -26.95
CA LYS A 26 32.60 24.64 -27.85
C LYS A 26 31.53 24.77 -28.97
N SER A 27 30.71 25.81 -28.74
CA SER A 27 30.66 27.06 -29.55
C SER A 27 29.51 27.26 -30.57
N LEU A 28 29.18 28.56 -30.69
CA LEU A 28 28.38 29.28 -31.70
C LEU A 28 26.85 29.25 -31.54
N MET A 29 26.25 30.25 -30.90
CA MET A 29 25.92 31.58 -31.47
C MET A 29 25.36 31.53 -32.89
N HIS A 30 24.02 31.61 -33.01
CA HIS A 30 23.41 32.32 -34.12
C HIS A 30 22.11 33.02 -33.68
N ARG A 31 22.19 34.35 -33.58
CA ARG A 31 21.06 35.27 -33.62
C ARG A 31 20.60 35.36 -35.08
N SER A 32 19.29 35.38 -35.33
CA SER A 32 18.66 36.51 -36.02
C SER A 32 17.14 36.49 -35.88
N PRO A 33 16.49 37.67 -35.85
CA PRO A 33 15.05 37.83 -35.68
C PRO A 33 14.33 38.08 -37.02
N HIS A 34 13.06 37.73 -37.14
CA HIS A 34 12.17 38.40 -38.09
C HIS A 34 10.75 38.54 -37.54
N ARG A 35 10.24 39.75 -37.76
CA ARG A 35 8.94 40.32 -37.39
C ARG A 35 7.86 39.92 -38.41
N TYR A 36 6.64 40.43 -38.16
CA TYR A 36 5.41 40.49 -38.98
C TYR A 36 4.39 39.37 -38.66
N SER A 37 3.08 39.59 -38.57
CA SER A 37 2.21 40.77 -38.42
C SER A 37 0.74 40.30 -38.50
N TYR A 38 -0.15 40.93 -37.72
CA TYR A 38 -1.60 41.17 -37.94
C TYR A 38 -2.63 40.01 -38.10
N GLY A 39 -3.80 40.24 -37.46
CA GLY A 39 -5.11 39.68 -37.83
C GLY A 39 -5.77 38.89 -36.70
N ILE A 40 -6.52 39.50 -35.77
CA ILE A 40 -7.98 39.78 -35.83
C ILE A 40 -8.86 38.52 -35.81
N CYS A 41 -9.81 38.53 -34.85
CA CYS A 41 -11.06 37.77 -34.77
C CYS A 41 -10.98 36.24 -34.60
N CYS A 42 -11.28 35.78 -33.39
CA CYS A 42 -12.56 35.13 -33.13
C CYS A 42 -12.72 34.88 -31.63
N ALA A 43 -13.64 35.62 -31.02
CA ALA A 43 -14.20 35.27 -29.72
C ALA A 43 -14.96 33.94 -29.89
N VAL A 44 -14.42 32.85 -29.33
CA VAL A 44 -15.14 31.60 -29.14
C VAL A 44 -15.22 31.38 -27.63
N LEU A 45 -16.32 31.86 -27.05
CA LEU A 45 -16.80 31.44 -25.74
C LEU A 45 -17.26 29.99 -25.86
N LEU A 46 -16.41 29.04 -25.46
CA LEU A 46 -16.81 27.66 -25.17
C LEU A 46 -17.00 27.53 -23.65
N PRO A 47 -18.23 27.47 -23.13
CA PRO A 47 -18.48 26.78 -21.88
C PRO A 47 -18.68 25.30 -22.24
N LEU A 48 -17.59 24.58 -22.51
CA LEU A 48 -17.65 23.12 -22.43
C LEU A 48 -17.69 22.80 -20.95
N VAL A 49 -18.93 22.61 -20.50
CA VAL A 49 -19.35 21.84 -19.34
C VAL A 49 -18.23 20.90 -18.93
N SER A 50 -17.69 21.13 -17.74
CA SER A 50 -16.98 20.12 -16.98
C SER A 50 -17.92 18.93 -16.80
N GLY A 51 -17.92 18.04 -17.78
CA GLY A 51 -18.21 16.65 -17.53
C GLY A 51 -17.16 16.22 -16.53
N CYS A 52 -17.54 16.19 -15.25
CA CYS A 52 -16.98 15.26 -14.31
C CYS A 52 -17.16 13.87 -14.94
N ASN A 53 -16.23 13.49 -15.80
CA ASN A 53 -16.15 12.15 -16.32
C ASN A 53 -15.81 11.31 -15.09
N GLY A 54 -16.85 10.73 -14.48
CA GLY A 54 -16.73 9.64 -13.52
C GLY A 54 -16.25 8.35 -14.19
N GLU A 55 -15.39 8.46 -15.20
CA GLU A 55 -14.60 7.34 -15.69
C GLU A 55 -13.51 7.11 -14.65
N ILE A 56 -13.88 6.28 -13.67
CA ILE A 56 -12.99 5.67 -12.71
C ILE A 56 -11.94 4.92 -13.55
N TYR A 57 -10.70 5.40 -13.49
CA TYR A 57 -9.59 4.86 -14.24
C TYR A 57 -9.37 3.40 -13.82
N LEU A 58 -9.83 2.49 -14.67
CA LEU A 58 -9.50 1.07 -14.61
C LEU A 58 -8.01 0.92 -14.90
N ARG A 59 -7.25 0.64 -13.83
CA ARG A 59 -5.94 0.04 -13.93
C ARG A 59 -5.92 -1.15 -12.97
N ASP A 60 -5.86 -2.35 -13.55
CA ASP A 60 -5.47 -3.59 -12.89
C ASP A 60 -6.51 -4.25 -11.93
N GLY A 61 -7.74 -4.48 -12.39
CA GLY A 61 -8.55 -5.62 -11.93
C GLY A 61 -9.40 -5.45 -10.67
N VAL A 62 -9.58 -4.25 -10.14
CA VAL A 62 -10.57 -3.98 -9.08
C VAL A 62 -11.93 -3.76 -9.71
N THR A 63 -12.88 -4.67 -9.50
CA THR A 63 -14.28 -4.51 -9.94
C THR A 63 -14.91 -3.30 -9.24
N ASP A 64 -15.50 -2.39 -10.03
CA ASP A 64 -16.27 -1.25 -9.54
C ASP A 64 -17.38 -1.72 -8.59
N GLY A 65 -17.21 -1.42 -7.30
CA GLY A 65 -18.23 -1.69 -6.28
C GLY A 65 -17.71 -2.14 -4.92
N ASP A 66 -16.56 -2.82 -4.88
CA ASP A 66 -15.98 -3.27 -3.62
C ASP A 66 -15.10 -2.17 -3.04
N THR A 67 -15.55 -1.59 -1.93
CA THR A 67 -14.86 -0.48 -1.26
C THR A 67 -14.54 -0.87 0.18
N PHE A 68 -13.28 -0.64 0.57
CA PHE A 68 -12.86 -0.72 1.96
C PHE A 68 -12.92 0.66 2.59
N TYR A 69 -13.74 0.83 3.62
CA TYR A 69 -13.90 2.07 4.35
C TYR A 69 -13.09 2.04 5.62
N LEU A 70 -12.35 3.11 5.88
CA LEU A 70 -11.74 3.36 7.18
C LEU A 70 -12.75 4.04 8.11
N ALA A 71 -12.68 3.74 9.40
CA ALA A 71 -13.39 4.53 10.40
C ALA A 71 -12.83 5.96 10.42
N GLU A 72 -13.67 6.96 10.65
CA GLU A 72 -13.24 8.37 10.69
C GLU A 72 -12.13 8.63 11.73
N GLN A 73 -12.20 7.93 12.87
CA GLN A 73 -11.15 7.99 13.88
C GLN A 73 -9.79 7.52 13.34
N ALA A 74 -9.76 6.55 12.43
CA ALA A 74 -8.52 6.06 11.83
C ALA A 74 -7.86 7.10 10.89
N LEU A 75 -8.63 8.06 10.38
CA LEU A 75 -8.13 9.13 9.50
C LEU A 75 -7.62 10.34 10.28
N THR A 76 -8.05 10.51 11.53
CA THR A 76 -7.81 11.72 12.32
C THR A 76 -6.98 11.50 13.58
N ASN A 77 -6.78 10.23 13.97
CA ASN A 77 -6.01 9.87 15.16
C ASN A 77 -4.59 9.43 14.79
N ASP A 78 -3.59 10.20 15.21
CA ASP A 78 -2.17 9.94 14.95
C ASP A 78 -1.53 8.93 15.93
N ASP A 79 -2.33 8.18 16.71
CA ASP A 79 -1.83 7.09 17.55
C ASP A 79 -1.04 6.07 16.70
N PRO A 80 0.25 5.84 16.99
CA PRO A 80 1.12 5.00 16.17
C PRO A 80 0.71 3.52 16.18
N VAL A 81 0.11 3.03 17.27
CA VAL A 81 -0.42 1.66 17.33
C VAL A 81 -1.60 1.55 16.37
N LEU A 82 -2.53 2.51 16.43
CA LEU A 82 -3.68 2.54 15.53
C LEU A 82 -3.24 2.63 14.07
N GLN A 83 -2.33 3.56 13.75
CA GLN A 83 -1.84 3.77 12.38
C GLN A 83 -1.12 2.53 11.82
N SER A 84 -0.39 1.79 12.66
CA SER A 84 0.21 0.50 12.29
C SER A 84 -0.86 -0.55 11.91
N TRP A 85 -1.95 -0.61 12.67
CA TRP A 85 -3.09 -1.48 12.36
C TRP A 85 -3.91 -1.00 11.16
N VAL A 86 -3.95 0.30 10.87
CA VAL A 86 -4.54 0.85 9.64
C VAL A 86 -3.73 0.39 8.42
N SER A 87 -2.41 0.55 8.47
CA SER A 87 -1.48 0.07 7.42
C SER A 87 -1.67 -1.42 7.13
N TYR A 88 -1.70 -2.24 8.18
CA TYR A 88 -2.04 -3.66 8.09
C TYR A 88 -3.38 -3.92 7.38
N SER A 89 -4.43 -3.22 7.81
CA SER A 89 -5.80 -3.44 7.34
C SER A 89 -5.94 -3.09 5.87
N LEU A 90 -5.33 -1.99 5.44
CA LEU A 90 -5.32 -1.55 4.05
C LEU A 90 -4.55 -2.53 3.16
N THR A 91 -3.34 -2.90 3.55
CA THR A 91 -2.51 -3.84 2.78
C THR A 91 -3.19 -5.21 2.64
N LEU A 92 -3.72 -5.75 3.74
CA LEU A 92 -4.44 -7.02 3.71
C LEU A 92 -5.68 -6.91 2.81
N SER A 93 -6.42 -5.81 2.90
CA SER A 93 -7.64 -5.61 2.10
C SER A 93 -7.36 -5.46 0.62
N ALA A 94 -6.31 -4.73 0.24
CA ALA A 94 -5.87 -4.61 -1.15
C ALA A 94 -5.45 -5.98 -1.72
N CYS A 95 -4.72 -6.78 -0.95
CA CYS A 95 -4.32 -8.12 -1.38
C CYS A 95 -5.52 -9.05 -1.57
N LYS A 96 -6.50 -8.98 -0.66
CA LYS A 96 -7.76 -9.72 -0.76
C LYS A 96 -8.58 -9.38 -2.00
N LEU A 97 -8.63 -8.10 -2.37
CA LEU A 97 -9.24 -7.67 -3.63
C LEU A 97 -8.51 -8.23 -4.85
N ALA A 98 -7.17 -8.21 -4.82
CA ALA A 98 -6.36 -8.72 -5.91
C ALA A 98 -6.53 -10.23 -6.13
N ILE A 99 -6.74 -11.02 -5.07
CA ILE A 99 -7.12 -12.44 -5.19
C ILE A 99 -8.52 -12.57 -5.82
N GLY A 100 -9.45 -11.69 -5.45
CA GLY A 100 -10.81 -11.68 -5.96
C GLY A 100 -11.69 -12.81 -5.42
N GLY A 101 -12.62 -13.28 -6.26
CA GLY A 101 -13.62 -14.28 -5.91
C GLY A 101 -14.98 -13.68 -5.54
N ALA A 102 -15.96 -14.54 -5.25
CA ALA A 102 -17.34 -14.11 -4.99
C ALA A 102 -17.52 -13.25 -3.72
N ASN A 103 -16.56 -13.33 -2.78
CA ASN A 103 -16.49 -12.48 -1.61
C ASN A 103 -15.01 -12.22 -1.26
N PRO A 104 -14.44 -11.10 -1.73
CA PRO A 104 -13.04 -10.76 -1.50
C PRO A 104 -12.65 -10.70 -0.01
N ALA A 105 -13.55 -10.30 0.89
CA ALA A 105 -13.22 -10.22 2.32
C ALA A 105 -12.86 -11.59 2.93
N ARG A 106 -13.35 -12.68 2.33
CA ARG A 106 -13.04 -14.06 2.69
C ARG A 106 -11.80 -14.62 1.99
N ALA A 107 -11.34 -13.97 0.92
CA ALA A 107 -10.06 -14.31 0.33
C ALA A 107 -8.94 -14.11 1.37
N SER A 108 -7.93 -14.96 1.31
CA SER A 108 -6.72 -14.83 2.12
C SER A 108 -5.66 -15.79 1.58
N SER A 109 -4.40 -15.40 1.68
CA SER A 109 -3.26 -16.25 1.36
C SER A 109 -2.14 -15.98 2.37
N PHE A 110 -1.17 -16.90 2.40
CA PHE A 110 0.05 -16.75 3.17
C PHE A 110 0.77 -15.43 2.83
N ASP A 111 0.98 -15.18 1.54
CA ASP A 111 1.69 -13.97 1.07
C ASP A 111 0.96 -12.68 1.45
N CYS A 112 -0.38 -12.67 1.41
CA CYS A 112 -1.15 -11.50 1.83
C CYS A 112 -0.93 -11.19 3.32
N GLU A 113 -1.00 -12.22 4.17
CA GLU A 113 -0.84 -12.04 5.62
C GLU A 113 0.59 -11.65 5.97
N LEU A 114 1.59 -12.29 5.33
CA LEU A 114 3.00 -11.97 5.51
C LEU A 114 3.32 -10.54 5.09
N THR A 115 2.86 -10.13 3.91
CA THR A 115 3.06 -8.77 3.39
C THR A 115 2.37 -7.74 4.28
N ALA A 116 1.12 -7.97 4.68
CA ALA A 116 0.39 -7.06 5.56
C ALA A 116 1.08 -6.88 6.92
N ARG A 117 1.63 -7.96 7.50
CA ARG A 117 2.40 -7.90 8.75
C ARG A 117 3.76 -7.22 8.57
N GLY A 118 4.39 -7.36 7.42
CA GLY A 118 5.57 -6.57 7.06
C GLY A 118 5.26 -5.08 7.16
N HIS A 119 4.22 -4.62 6.46
CA HIS A 119 3.79 -3.21 6.48
C HIS A 119 3.34 -2.73 7.86
N LEU A 120 2.66 -3.56 8.64
CA LEU A 120 2.31 -3.27 10.04
C LEU A 120 3.56 -2.91 10.85
N LEU A 121 4.62 -3.70 10.73
CA LEU A 121 5.85 -3.53 11.49
C LEU A 121 6.73 -2.41 10.94
N ASP A 122 6.71 -2.16 9.63
CA ASP A 122 7.37 -1.00 9.04
C ASP A 122 6.76 0.30 9.57
N THR A 123 5.43 0.41 9.55
CA THR A 123 4.73 1.57 10.12
C THR A 123 4.97 1.70 11.62
N TRP A 124 4.96 0.58 12.37
CA TRP A 124 5.28 0.60 13.81
C TRP A 124 6.69 1.12 14.08
N GLN A 125 7.69 0.70 13.31
CA GLN A 125 9.06 1.18 13.52
C GLN A 125 9.25 2.64 13.12
N GLU A 126 8.55 3.11 12.10
CA GLU A 126 8.62 4.52 11.66
C GLU A 126 7.98 5.47 12.68
N GLN A 127 6.92 5.04 13.36
CA GLN A 127 6.09 5.91 14.20
C GLN A 127 6.19 5.62 15.71
N GLY A 128 6.64 4.42 16.09
CA GLY A 128 6.52 3.86 17.44
C GLY A 128 7.59 4.33 18.44
N ALA A 129 8.51 5.22 18.07
CA ALA A 129 9.63 5.63 18.95
C ALA A 129 9.20 6.17 20.33
N PHE A 130 7.94 6.59 20.49
CA PHE A 130 7.38 7.14 21.73
C PHE A 130 6.14 6.40 22.26
N ALA A 131 5.76 5.28 21.64
CA ALA A 131 4.63 4.46 22.08
C ALA A 131 5.10 3.08 22.51
N ALA A 132 4.28 2.38 23.28
CA ALA A 132 4.54 1.02 23.71
C ALA A 132 3.32 0.14 23.39
N ASP A 133 3.56 -0.98 22.71
CA ASP A 133 2.56 -2.03 22.51
C ASP A 133 3.29 -3.36 22.54
N GLU A 134 3.05 -4.15 23.61
CA GLU A 134 3.75 -5.40 23.87
C GLU A 134 3.69 -6.38 22.69
N TYR A 135 2.56 -6.41 21.98
CA TYR A 135 2.39 -7.29 20.84
C TYR A 135 3.21 -6.82 19.64
N LEU A 136 3.18 -5.52 19.30
CA LEU A 136 3.96 -4.97 18.20
C LEU A 136 5.46 -5.04 18.46
N ASP A 137 5.89 -4.82 19.70
CA ASP A 137 7.29 -4.96 20.11
C ASP A 137 7.74 -6.42 20.01
N THR A 138 6.92 -7.35 20.52
CA THR A 138 7.20 -8.79 20.39
C THR A 138 7.28 -9.21 18.93
N LEU A 139 6.32 -8.80 18.10
CA LEU A 139 6.30 -9.15 16.68
C LEU A 139 7.47 -8.50 15.91
N THR A 140 7.93 -7.33 16.34
CA THR A 140 9.14 -6.70 15.81
C THR A 140 10.37 -7.56 16.09
N ASN A 141 10.51 -8.11 17.31
CA ASN A 141 11.60 -9.03 17.64
C ASN A 141 11.53 -10.30 16.79
N VAL A 142 10.34 -10.90 16.63
CA VAL A 142 10.14 -12.06 15.74
C VAL A 142 10.63 -11.77 14.32
N ARG A 143 10.34 -10.59 13.77
CA ARG A 143 10.82 -10.20 12.44
C ARG A 143 12.34 -10.00 12.42
N ASN A 144 12.88 -9.30 13.40
CA ASN A 144 14.32 -9.01 13.47
C ASN A 144 15.16 -10.29 13.60
N ASP A 145 14.61 -11.30 14.27
CA ASP A 145 15.21 -12.63 14.43
C ASP A 145 15.01 -13.54 13.19
N GLY A 146 14.33 -13.04 12.15
CA GLY A 146 14.13 -13.74 10.88
C GLY A 146 12.96 -14.73 10.83
N TRP A 147 12.08 -14.72 11.84
CA TRP A 147 11.03 -15.73 12.03
C TRP A 147 9.63 -15.30 11.60
N LEU A 148 9.48 -14.15 10.91
CA LEU A 148 8.16 -13.61 10.59
C LEU A 148 7.34 -14.52 9.67
N ALA A 149 7.99 -15.18 8.70
CA ALA A 149 7.31 -16.07 7.76
C ALA A 149 6.77 -17.32 8.47
N GLU A 150 7.60 -17.98 9.27
CA GLU A 150 7.21 -19.12 10.10
C GLU A 150 6.15 -18.74 11.13
N TYR A 151 6.26 -17.55 11.72
CA TYR A 151 5.23 -17.02 12.61
C TYR A 151 3.87 -16.92 11.92
N VAL A 152 3.83 -16.41 10.68
CA VAL A 152 2.59 -16.32 9.89
C VAL A 152 2.04 -17.70 9.58
N ALA A 153 2.88 -18.61 9.10
CA ALA A 153 2.48 -19.99 8.81
C ALA A 153 1.96 -20.71 10.06
N ASN A 154 2.61 -20.53 11.21
CA ASN A 154 2.24 -21.22 12.43
C ASN A 154 0.92 -20.72 13.04
N TYR A 155 0.67 -19.40 13.04
CA TYR A 155 -0.46 -18.82 13.77
C TYR A 155 -1.67 -18.48 12.90
N PHE A 156 -1.50 -18.24 11.60
CA PHE A 156 -2.56 -17.71 10.74
C PHE A 156 -2.91 -18.61 9.56
N ALA A 157 -2.14 -19.68 9.34
CA ALA A 157 -2.40 -20.62 8.25
C ALA A 157 -3.84 -21.11 8.22
N ARG A 158 -4.32 -21.28 6.99
CA ARG A 158 -5.61 -21.91 6.68
C ARG A 158 -5.36 -23.11 5.80
N GLU A 159 -6.28 -24.07 5.81
CA GLU A 159 -6.17 -25.32 5.05
C GLU A 159 -5.89 -25.10 3.55
N ALA A 160 -6.44 -24.03 2.97
CA ALA A 160 -6.30 -23.71 1.55
C ALA A 160 -5.05 -22.87 1.21
N TRP A 161 -4.23 -22.47 2.20
CA TRP A 161 -3.05 -21.65 1.93
C TRP A 161 -1.92 -22.50 1.36
N GLN A 162 -1.28 -21.98 0.32
CA GLN A 162 -0.01 -22.49 -0.16
C GLN A 162 1.09 -21.92 0.73
N ILE A 163 1.68 -22.77 1.56
CA ILE A 163 2.78 -22.40 2.46
C ILE A 163 4.10 -22.85 1.82
N PRO A 164 5.14 -22.00 1.76
CA PRO A 164 6.44 -22.39 1.23
C PRO A 164 7.02 -23.60 1.98
N ALA A 165 7.54 -24.58 1.24
CA ALA A 165 8.03 -25.84 1.79
C ALA A 165 9.39 -25.70 2.50
N ASP A 166 10.09 -24.60 2.26
CA ASP A 166 11.40 -24.28 2.81
C ASP A 166 11.35 -23.56 4.17
N LEU A 167 10.15 -23.23 4.68
CA LEU A 167 9.98 -22.65 6.02
C LEU A 167 10.51 -23.60 7.11
N ASN A 168 11.32 -23.07 8.02
CA ASN A 168 11.88 -23.86 9.11
C ASN A 168 10.94 -23.90 10.33
N LEU A 169 9.79 -24.57 10.18
CA LEU A 169 8.76 -24.64 11.23
C LEU A 169 9.26 -25.31 12.52
N ASN A 170 10.15 -26.29 12.41
CA ASN A 170 10.75 -26.94 13.58
C ASN A 170 11.68 -25.98 14.36
N GLY A 171 12.49 -25.20 13.64
CA GLY A 171 13.32 -24.17 14.26
C GLY A 171 12.47 -23.07 14.88
N PHE A 172 11.39 -22.66 14.20
CA PHE A 172 10.47 -21.68 14.74
C PHE A 172 9.78 -22.16 16.01
N GLU A 173 9.39 -23.44 16.09
CA GLU A 173 8.79 -23.99 17.32
C GLU A 173 9.76 -23.91 18.51
N GLN A 174 11.05 -24.19 18.30
CA GLN A 174 12.07 -24.03 19.35
C GLN A 174 12.22 -22.56 19.77
N TYR A 175 12.28 -21.65 18.79
CA TYR A 175 12.32 -20.21 19.04
C TYR A 175 11.07 -19.76 19.83
N ARG A 176 9.87 -20.17 19.41
CA ARG A 176 8.59 -19.83 20.04
C ARG A 176 8.53 -20.26 21.50
N GLN A 177 9.01 -21.46 21.82
CA GLN A 177 9.03 -21.94 23.20
C GLN A 177 9.94 -21.09 24.10
N ALA A 178 11.04 -20.57 23.57
CA ALA A 178 12.00 -19.75 24.32
C ALA A 178 11.60 -18.27 24.40
N ALA A 179 11.21 -17.68 23.26
CA ALA A 179 11.02 -16.23 23.10
C ALA A 179 9.56 -15.77 23.18
N LEU A 180 8.59 -16.67 22.94
CA LEU A 180 7.16 -16.34 22.87
C LEU A 180 6.32 -17.10 23.92
N PRO A 181 6.74 -17.18 25.21
CA PRO A 181 5.97 -17.90 26.21
C PRO A 181 4.63 -17.21 26.43
N ARG A 182 3.53 -17.95 26.23
CA ARG A 182 2.13 -17.46 26.37
C ARG A 182 1.74 -16.35 25.37
N HIS A 183 2.53 -16.15 24.31
CA HIS A 183 2.20 -15.21 23.24
C HIS A 183 0.84 -15.51 22.61
N GLN A 184 0.06 -14.45 22.35
CA GLN A 184 -1.22 -14.54 21.66
C GLN A 184 -1.15 -13.80 20.32
N PRO A 185 -1.40 -14.48 19.18
CA PRO A 185 -1.47 -13.80 17.90
C PRO A 185 -2.63 -12.80 17.88
N ALA A 186 -2.40 -11.62 17.32
CA ALA A 186 -3.44 -10.60 17.15
C ALA A 186 -3.71 -10.32 15.66
N THR A 187 -4.97 -10.05 15.38
CA THR A 187 -5.45 -9.50 14.11
C THR A 187 -6.45 -8.40 14.44
N ARG A 188 -6.19 -7.17 14.01
CA ARG A 188 -7.12 -6.05 14.16
C ARG A 188 -7.37 -5.45 12.78
N ILE A 189 -8.61 -5.53 12.32
CA ILE A 189 -9.06 -4.89 11.08
C ILE A 189 -9.69 -3.55 11.45
N VAL A 190 -9.07 -2.47 10.99
CA VAL A 190 -9.52 -1.09 11.18
C VAL A 190 -10.25 -0.66 9.91
N GLY A 191 -11.54 -0.95 9.85
CA GLY A 191 -12.39 -0.61 8.71
C GLY A 191 -13.43 -1.68 8.38
N SER A 192 -14.13 -1.49 7.29
CA SER A 192 -15.21 -2.38 6.86
C SER A 192 -15.34 -2.45 5.34
N TRP A 193 -15.73 -3.63 4.86
CA TRP A 193 -16.09 -3.85 3.46
C TRP A 193 -17.53 -3.42 3.18
N ASN A 194 -17.74 -2.67 2.10
CA ASN A 194 -19.02 -2.62 1.42
C ASN A 194 -18.88 -3.33 0.07
N TYR A 195 -19.90 -4.09 -0.29
CA TYR A 195 -19.93 -4.82 -1.55
C TYR A 195 -20.95 -4.18 -2.47
N ALA A 196 -20.62 -4.08 -3.76
CA ALA A 196 -21.69 -3.86 -4.74
C ALA A 196 -22.64 -5.05 -4.65
N ARG A 197 -23.88 -4.79 -4.23
CA ARG A 197 -24.96 -5.75 -4.45
C ARG A 197 -25.07 -5.93 -5.96
N ASN A 198 -24.78 -7.14 -6.45
CA ASN A 198 -25.24 -7.57 -7.76
C ASN A 198 -26.77 -7.56 -7.74
N VAL A 199 -27.37 -6.40 -7.97
CA VAL A 199 -28.79 -6.27 -8.23
C VAL A 199 -28.96 -6.89 -9.60
N ARG A 200 -29.37 -8.18 -9.65
CA ARG A 200 -30.00 -8.68 -10.86
C ARG A 200 -31.22 -7.80 -11.08
N GLN A 201 -31.13 -6.89 -12.05
CA GLN A 201 -32.33 -6.26 -12.57
C GLN A 201 -33.19 -7.39 -13.17
N PRO A 202 -34.48 -7.47 -12.81
CA PRO A 202 -35.40 -8.47 -13.34
C PRO A 202 -35.55 -8.38 -14.85
#